data_AF-A0A351BWR3-F1
#
_entry.id   AF-A0A351BWR3-F1
#
_cell.length_a   1.000
_cell.length_b   1.000
_cell.length_c   1.000
_cell.angle_alpha   90.00
_cell.angle_beta   90.00
_cell.angle_gamma   90.00
#
_symmetry.space_group_name_H-M   'P 1'
#
loop_
_entity.id
_entity.type
_entity.pdbx_description
1 polymer ?
#
loop_
_entity_poly.entity_id
_entity_poly.type
_entity_poly.pdbx_seq_one_letter_code
_entity_poly.pdbx_strand_id
1 'polypeptide(L)'
;MNITLRMINEDNWRECIALKVRDDQERFVATNINGLALAYAHKEMEPRGIYADETMVGFLMYARDPDDGVLYINRLMIDEKFQNNGYGEKATNILLAELDNGENEFIDILHKPDNYSAIKIYRRLGFEETDMTEGDEVVSRLYFKNFKK
;
A
#
# COMPACT_ATOMS: atom_id res chain seq x y z
N MET A 1 13.74 -16.22 0.31
CA MET A 1 12.40 -15.73 0.66
C MET A 1 11.95 -14.79 -0.43
N ASN A 2 10.97 -15.26 -1.21
CA ASN A 2 10.39 -14.56 -2.35
C ASN A 2 9.20 -13.72 -1.88
N ILE A 3 9.10 -12.47 -2.31
CA ILE A 3 7.93 -11.63 -2.02
C ILE A 3 7.06 -11.59 -3.27
N THR A 4 5.76 -11.81 -3.10
CA THR A 4 4.79 -11.76 -4.20
C THR A 4 3.55 -10.97 -3.80
N LEU A 5 2.93 -10.30 -4.78
CA LEU A 5 1.61 -9.70 -4.65
C LEU A 5 0.60 -10.66 -5.28
N ARG A 6 -0.43 -11.06 -4.53
CA ARG A 6 -1.46 -11.99 -5.00
C ARG A 6 -2.82 -11.31 -4.90
N MET A 7 -3.69 -11.50 -5.90
CA MET A 7 -5.06 -10.99 -5.83
C MET A 7 -5.78 -11.55 -4.60
N ILE A 8 -6.55 -10.71 -3.93
CA ILE A 8 -7.49 -11.18 -2.90
C ILE A 8 -8.69 -11.83 -3.57
N ASN A 9 -9.04 -13.04 -3.16
CA ASN A 9 -10.12 -13.85 -3.71
C ASN A 9 -10.84 -14.66 -2.62
N GLU A 10 -11.72 -15.59 -3.03
CA GLU A 10 -12.50 -16.43 -2.12
C GLU A 10 -11.67 -17.34 -1.20
N ASP A 11 -10.45 -17.70 -1.63
CA ASP A 11 -9.56 -18.60 -0.90
C ASP A 11 -8.77 -17.87 0.18
N ASN A 12 -8.34 -16.63 -0.06
CA ASN A 12 -7.37 -15.94 0.80
C ASN A 12 -7.91 -14.69 1.55
N TRP A 13 -9.14 -14.24 1.29
CA TRP A 13 -9.67 -13.04 1.95
C TRP A 13 -9.72 -13.17 3.48
N ARG A 14 -9.93 -14.39 4.00
CA ARG A 14 -9.96 -14.67 5.45
C ARG A 14 -8.61 -14.46 6.11
N GLU A 15 -7.52 -14.83 5.44
CA GLU A 15 -6.16 -14.56 5.90
C GLU A 15 -5.92 -13.04 5.95
N CYS A 16 -6.35 -12.32 4.90
CA CYS A 16 -6.18 -10.87 4.81
C CYS A 16 -6.88 -10.12 5.95
N ILE A 17 -8.13 -10.47 6.28
CA ILE A 17 -8.86 -9.81 7.38
C ILE A 17 -8.39 -10.22 8.77
N ALA A 18 -7.61 -11.31 8.88
CA ALA A 18 -7.04 -11.77 10.14
C ALA A 18 -5.71 -11.09 10.48
N LEU A 19 -5.07 -10.41 9.52
CA LEU A 19 -3.86 -9.63 9.74
C LEU A 19 -4.11 -8.50 10.73
N LYS A 20 -3.15 -8.26 11.63
CA LYS A 20 -3.22 -7.21 12.64
C LYS A 20 -2.01 -6.31 12.59
N VAL A 21 -2.24 -5.00 12.66
CA VAL A 21 -1.17 -4.04 12.97
C VAL A 21 -0.93 -4.06 14.48
N ARG A 22 0.19 -3.48 14.92
CA ARG A 22 0.41 -3.27 16.35
C ARG A 22 -0.65 -2.32 16.91
N ASP A 23 -0.99 -2.47 18.19
CA ASP A 23 -1.99 -1.64 18.89
C ASP A 23 -1.74 -0.13 18.72
N ASP A 24 -0.48 0.30 18.73
CA ASP A 24 -0.13 1.72 18.59
C ASP A 24 -0.28 2.28 17.16
N GLN A 25 -0.54 1.41 16.18
CA GLN A 25 -0.77 1.75 14.78
C GLN A 25 -2.24 1.66 14.36
N GLU A 26 -3.12 1.06 15.18
CA GLU A 26 -4.53 0.85 14.83
C GLU A 26 -5.24 2.16 14.48
N ARG A 27 -4.87 3.28 15.11
CA ARG A 27 -5.46 4.60 14.82
C ARG A 27 -5.15 5.15 13.43
N PHE A 28 -4.14 4.61 12.75
CA PHE A 28 -3.67 5.09 11.46
C PHE A 28 -4.19 4.29 10.27
N VAL A 29 -4.75 3.10 10.51
CA VAL A 29 -5.11 2.16 9.44
C VAL A 29 -6.49 1.60 9.73
N ALA A 30 -7.44 1.81 8.81
CA ALA A 30 -8.72 1.13 8.89
C ALA A 30 -8.53 -0.38 8.75
N THR A 31 -9.44 -1.16 9.33
CA THR A 31 -9.37 -2.63 9.26
C THR A 31 -9.31 -3.13 7.81
N ASN A 32 -8.66 -4.28 7.59
CA ASN A 32 -8.64 -4.90 6.26
C ASN A 32 -10.03 -5.31 5.79
N ILE A 33 -10.99 -5.56 6.70
CA ILE A 33 -12.41 -5.75 6.36
C ILE A 33 -12.96 -4.51 5.65
N ASN A 34 -12.70 -3.31 6.18
CA ASN A 34 -13.13 -2.07 5.54
C ASN A 34 -12.44 -1.87 4.18
N GLY A 35 -11.16 -2.25 4.06
CA GLY A 35 -10.43 -2.22 2.79
C GLY A 35 -11.08 -3.12 1.73
N LEU A 36 -11.39 -4.37 2.06
CA LEU A 36 -12.06 -5.29 1.14
C LEU A 36 -13.50 -4.90 0.83
N ALA A 37 -14.23 -4.34 1.80
CA ALA A 37 -15.58 -3.81 1.57
C ALA A 37 -15.56 -2.61 0.60
N LEU A 38 -14.57 -1.71 0.74
CA LEU A 38 -14.36 -0.61 -0.20
C LEU A 38 -14.08 -1.17 -1.60
N ALA A 39 -13.17 -2.14 -1.73
CA ALA A 39 -12.87 -2.76 -3.03
C ALA A 39 -14.04 -3.52 -3.65
N TYR A 40 -14.95 -4.06 -2.82
CA TYR A 40 -16.19 -4.64 -3.34
C TYR A 40 -17.12 -3.57 -3.95
N ALA A 41 -17.22 -2.40 -3.32
CA ALA A 41 -18.06 -1.29 -3.76
C ALA A 41 -17.46 -0.49 -4.94
N HIS A 42 -16.14 -0.37 -4.97
CA HIS A 42 -15.35 0.42 -5.92
C HIS A 42 -14.49 -0.49 -6.78
N LYS A 43 -14.90 -0.72 -8.03
CA LYS A 43 -14.30 -1.75 -8.93
C LYS A 43 -12.91 -1.41 -9.44
N GLU A 44 -12.53 -0.14 -9.35
CA GLU A 44 -11.20 0.39 -9.65
C GLU A 44 -10.15 0.01 -8.59
N MET A 45 -10.59 -0.37 -7.39
CA MET A 45 -9.70 -0.77 -6.30
C MET A 45 -9.13 -2.15 -6.56
N GLU A 46 -7.81 -2.26 -6.44
CA GLU A 46 -7.06 -3.49 -6.67
C GLU A 46 -6.44 -4.00 -5.35
N PRO A 47 -7.17 -4.82 -4.57
CA PRO A 47 -6.65 -5.41 -3.34
C PRO A 47 -5.68 -6.56 -3.65
N ARG A 48 -4.52 -6.54 -2.97
CA ARG A 48 -3.45 -7.53 -3.08
C ARG A 48 -3.00 -8.00 -1.69
N GLY A 49 -2.91 -9.31 -1.50
CA GLY A 49 -2.19 -9.89 -0.36
C GLY A 49 -0.68 -9.83 -0.62
N ILE A 50 0.09 -9.42 0.39
CA ILE A 50 1.54 -9.44 0.37
C ILE A 50 1.98 -10.78 0.95
N TYR A 51 2.65 -11.60 0.15
CA TYR A 51 3.11 -12.93 0.55
C TYR A 51 4.62 -12.99 0.68
N ALA A 52 5.11 -13.56 1.78
CA ALA A 52 6.47 -14.04 1.92
C ALA A 52 6.45 -15.57 1.74
N ASP A 53 6.96 -16.02 0.59
CA ASP A 53 6.77 -17.37 0.08
C ASP A 53 5.25 -17.71 0.05
N GLU A 54 4.77 -18.63 0.88
CA GLU A 54 3.34 -19.01 0.97
C GLU A 54 2.58 -18.37 2.15
N THR A 55 3.23 -17.55 2.97
CA THR A 55 2.58 -16.91 4.11
C THR A 55 2.15 -15.48 3.76
N MET A 56 0.87 -15.16 3.95
CA MET A 56 0.41 -13.77 3.86
C MET A 56 0.96 -12.97 5.05
N VAL A 57 1.76 -11.96 4.77
CA VAL A 57 2.42 -11.10 5.76
C VAL A 57 1.87 -9.68 5.78
N GLY A 58 1.01 -9.32 4.83
CA GLY A 58 0.50 -7.97 4.71
C GLY A 58 -0.60 -7.81 3.66
N PHE A 59 -1.09 -6.59 3.55
CA PHE A 59 -2.12 -6.17 2.63
C PHE A 59 -1.70 -4.88 1.92
N LEU A 60 -1.89 -4.86 0.60
CA LEU A 60 -1.66 -3.72 -0.28
C LEU A 60 -2.92 -3.47 -1.08
N MET A 61 -3.30 -2.22 -1.29
CA MET A 61 -4.38 -1.87 -2.20
C MET A 61 -4.02 -0.58 -2.91
N TYR A 62 -4.23 -0.55 -4.22
CA TYR A 62 -4.04 0.63 -5.03
C TYR A 62 -5.25 0.82 -5.96
N ALA A 63 -5.39 2.00 -6.53
CA ALA A 63 -6.36 2.27 -7.59
C ALA A 63 -5.82 3.37 -8.49
N ARG A 64 -6.34 3.43 -9.72
CA ARG A 64 -6.38 4.69 -10.46
C ARG A 64 -7.69 5.37 -10.12
N ASP A 65 -7.61 6.55 -9.53
CA ASP A 65 -8.79 7.32 -9.19
C ASP A 65 -9.53 7.74 -10.49
N PRO A 66 -10.84 7.46 -10.61
CA PRO A 66 -11.60 7.76 -11.80
C PRO A 66 -11.87 9.26 -12.01
N ASP A 67 -11.76 10.09 -10.97
CA ASP A 67 -12.08 11.51 -11.03
C ASP A 67 -10.89 12.34 -11.56
N ASP A 68 -9.66 12.02 -11.16
CA ASP A 68 -8.45 12.76 -11.57
C ASP A 68 -7.47 11.92 -12.42
N GLY A 69 -7.66 10.59 -12.50
CA GLY A 69 -6.79 9.68 -13.24
C GLY A 69 -5.46 9.36 -12.56
N VAL A 70 -5.23 9.80 -11.33
CA VAL A 70 -3.98 9.59 -10.57
C VAL A 70 -3.96 8.18 -9.96
N LEU A 71 -2.77 7.58 -9.92
CA LEU A 71 -2.56 6.34 -9.20
C LEU A 71 -2.35 6.63 -7.71
N TYR A 72 -3.08 5.92 -6.86
CA TYR A 72 -2.94 6.00 -5.40
C TYR A 72 -2.69 4.62 -4.79
N ILE A 73 -1.76 4.55 -3.84
CA ILE A 73 -1.66 3.43 -2.91
C ILE A 73 -2.58 3.72 -1.72
N ASN A 74 -3.75 3.10 -1.70
CA ASN A 74 -4.80 3.32 -0.70
C ASN A 74 -4.56 2.55 0.61
N ARG A 75 -3.81 1.45 0.54
CA ARG A 75 -3.43 0.64 1.71
C ARG A 75 -2.02 0.08 1.53
N LEU A 76 -1.22 0.18 2.58
CA LEU A 76 0.01 -0.60 2.76
C LEU A 76 0.11 -0.99 4.25
N MET A 77 -0.04 -2.26 4.54
CA MET A 77 -0.09 -2.80 5.89
C MET A 77 0.75 -4.08 5.96
N ILE A 78 1.59 -4.19 7.00
CA ILE A 78 2.33 -5.41 7.33
C ILE A 78 1.89 -5.85 8.72
N ASP A 79 1.55 -7.12 8.84
CA ASP A 79 1.14 -7.71 10.11
C ASP A 79 2.26 -7.59 11.16
N GLU A 80 1.87 -7.31 12.39
CA GLU A 80 2.75 -7.03 13.52
C GLU A 80 3.88 -8.07 13.69
N LYS A 81 3.59 -9.34 13.40
CA LYS A 81 4.55 -10.45 13.55
C LYS A 81 5.66 -10.42 12.51
N PHE A 82 5.46 -9.67 11.44
CA PHE A 82 6.32 -9.63 10.25
C PHE A 82 6.92 -8.24 9.98
N GLN A 83 6.64 -7.24 10.81
CA GLN A 83 7.23 -5.91 10.69
C GLN A 83 8.75 -5.93 10.85
N ASN A 84 9.43 -4.86 10.39
CA ASN A 84 10.89 -4.71 10.40
C ASN A 84 11.70 -5.72 9.56
N ASN A 85 11.05 -6.55 8.74
CA ASN A 85 11.71 -7.48 7.81
C ASN A 85 11.85 -6.93 6.37
N GLY A 86 11.48 -5.67 6.13
CA GLY A 86 11.54 -5.03 4.81
C GLY A 86 10.44 -5.47 3.83
N TYR A 87 9.40 -6.18 4.28
CA TYR A 87 8.34 -6.67 3.40
C TYR A 87 7.52 -5.56 2.76
N GLY A 88 7.18 -4.49 3.48
CA GLY A 88 6.46 -3.36 2.92
C GLY A 88 7.24 -2.66 1.81
N GLU A 89 8.55 -2.50 1.99
CA GLU A 89 9.45 -1.92 0.98
C GLU A 89 9.50 -2.81 -0.28
N LYS A 90 9.73 -4.11 -0.12
CA LYS A 90 9.77 -5.06 -1.24
C LYS A 90 8.43 -5.15 -1.98
N ALA A 91 7.32 -5.22 -1.25
CA ALA A 91 5.98 -5.26 -1.82
C ALA A 91 5.67 -4.00 -2.64
N THR A 92 6.06 -2.83 -2.11
CA THR A 92 5.86 -1.56 -2.83
C THR A 92 6.74 -1.52 -4.09
N ASN A 93 8.00 -1.95 -4.02
CA ASN A 93 8.85 -2.01 -5.23
C ASN A 93 8.27 -2.94 -6.31
N ILE A 94 7.69 -4.09 -5.92
CA ILE A 94 7.01 -4.99 -6.87
C ILE A 94 5.83 -4.28 -7.53
N LEU A 95 4.98 -3.62 -6.74
CA LEU A 95 3.87 -2.83 -7.27
C LEU A 95 4.35 -1.74 -8.25
N LEU A 96 5.35 -0.97 -7.85
CA LEU A 96 5.91 0.09 -8.69
C LEU A 96 6.48 -0.47 -10.00
N ALA A 97 7.11 -1.63 -9.97
CA ALA A 97 7.60 -2.29 -11.17
C ALA A 97 6.46 -2.80 -12.07
N GLU A 98 5.34 -3.27 -11.50
CA GLU A 98 4.13 -3.67 -12.26
C GLU A 98 3.44 -2.46 -12.91
N LEU A 99 3.44 -1.31 -12.23
CA LEU A 99 2.81 -0.08 -12.70
C LEU A 99 3.71 0.78 -13.61
N ASP A 100 5.02 0.56 -13.65
CA ASP A 100 5.94 1.26 -14.55
C ASP A 100 5.81 0.77 -16.00
N ASN A 101 4.82 1.30 -16.70
CA ASN A 101 4.52 1.02 -18.11
C ASN A 101 5.10 2.06 -19.08
N GLY A 102 5.86 3.05 -18.59
CA GLY A 102 6.39 4.17 -19.37
C GLY A 102 5.40 5.32 -19.65
N GLU A 103 4.12 5.16 -19.29
CA GLU A 103 3.09 6.21 -19.43
C GLU A 103 2.74 6.84 -18.09
N ASN A 104 2.85 6.09 -16.99
CA ASN A 104 2.59 6.60 -15.65
C ASN A 104 3.70 7.57 -15.21
N GLU A 105 3.33 8.82 -14.91
CA GLU A 105 4.29 9.83 -14.49
C GLU A 105 4.66 9.68 -13.01
N PHE A 106 3.65 9.47 -12.15
CA PHE A 106 3.81 9.35 -10.71
C PHE A 106 2.71 8.50 -10.06
N ILE A 107 2.91 8.17 -8.80
CA ILE A 107 1.95 7.53 -7.89
C ILE A 107 2.00 8.22 -6.54
N ASP A 108 0.83 8.40 -5.94
CA ASP A 108 0.65 9.09 -4.68
C ASP A 108 0.26 8.14 -3.55
N ILE A 109 0.58 8.53 -2.32
CA ILE A 109 0.15 7.84 -1.10
C ILE A 109 -0.18 8.86 -0.03
N LEU A 110 -1.34 8.68 0.61
CA LEU A 110 -1.79 9.53 1.70
C LEU A 110 -1.40 8.91 3.03
N HIS A 111 -1.00 9.75 3.98
CA HIS A 111 -0.71 9.31 5.34
C HIS A 111 -0.89 10.44 6.36
N LYS A 112 -1.18 10.08 7.61
CA LYS A 112 -1.12 11.03 8.71
C LYS A 112 0.29 11.58 8.89
N PRO A 113 0.46 12.87 9.20
CA PRO A 113 1.78 13.50 9.39
C PRO A 113 2.55 12.94 10.59
N ASP A 114 1.86 12.34 11.57
CA ASP A 114 2.46 11.69 12.74
C ASP A 114 2.67 10.17 12.57
N ASN A 115 2.37 9.61 11.39
CA ASN A 115 2.67 8.21 11.08
C ASN A 115 4.15 8.04 10.66
N TYR A 116 5.06 8.33 11.60
CA TYR A 116 6.51 8.32 11.37
C TYR A 116 7.05 6.99 10.85
N SER A 117 6.38 5.87 11.21
CA SER A 117 6.77 4.55 10.72
C SER A 117 6.53 4.41 9.22
N ALA A 118 5.38 4.87 8.73
CA ALA A 118 5.05 4.84 7.31
C ALA A 118 5.91 5.84 6.52
N ILE A 119 6.07 7.06 7.03
CA ILE A 119 6.91 8.11 6.43
C ILE A 119 8.35 7.61 6.20
N LYS A 120 8.92 6.89 7.18
CA LYS A 120 10.27 6.32 7.05
C LYS A 120 10.38 5.25 5.97
N ILE A 121 9.29 4.53 5.66
CA ILE A 121 9.25 3.56 4.56
C ILE A 121 9.12 4.31 3.23
N TYR A 122 8.18 5.24 3.13
CA TYR A 122 7.93 6.00 1.89
C TYR A 122 9.16 6.78 1.45
N ARG A 123 9.85 7.46 2.37
CA ARG A 123 11.09 8.18 2.06
C ARG A 123 12.21 7.26 1.55
N ARG A 124 12.32 6.03 2.05
CA ARG A 124 13.33 5.06 1.56
C ARG A 124 13.01 4.55 0.17
N LEU A 125 11.72 4.44 -0.15
CA LEU A 125 11.22 4.07 -1.47
C LEU A 125 11.37 5.21 -2.49
N GLY A 126 11.71 6.42 -2.05
CA GLY A 126 11.86 7.59 -2.91
C GLY A 126 10.60 8.42 -3.08
N PHE A 127 9.59 8.21 -2.23
CA PHE A 127 8.48 9.15 -2.13
C PHE A 127 8.94 10.43 -1.44
N GLU A 128 8.46 11.55 -1.96
CA GLU A 128 8.70 12.89 -1.42
C GLU A 128 7.35 13.47 -0.96
N GLU A 129 7.32 14.02 0.26
CA GLU A 129 6.13 14.73 0.75
C GLU A 129 5.89 15.95 -0.14
N THR A 130 4.63 16.14 -0.53
CA THR A 130 4.18 17.31 -1.29
C THR A 130 3.57 18.35 -0.37
N ASP A 131 3.30 19.55 -0.89
CA ASP A 131 2.54 20.58 -0.17
C ASP A 131 1.01 20.32 -0.18
N MET A 132 0.55 19.20 -0.74
CA MET A 132 -0.86 18.85 -0.84
C MET A 132 -1.32 18.02 0.36
N THR A 133 -2.58 18.25 0.75
CA THR A 133 -3.24 17.54 1.84
C THR A 133 -4.65 17.16 1.43
N GLU A 134 -5.11 16.00 1.89
CA GLU A 134 -6.52 15.60 1.80
C GLU A 134 -7.04 15.38 3.22
N GLY A 135 -7.94 16.27 3.67
CA GLY A 135 -8.35 16.31 5.06
C GLY A 135 -7.16 16.60 5.99
N ASP A 136 -6.84 15.65 6.86
CA ASP A 136 -5.70 15.68 7.80
C ASP A 136 -4.54 14.75 7.38
N GLU A 137 -4.56 14.27 6.15
CA GLU A 137 -3.49 13.45 5.55
C GLU A 137 -2.63 14.26 4.59
N VAL A 138 -1.33 13.95 4.57
CA VAL A 138 -0.34 14.53 3.65
C VAL A 138 -0.19 13.60 2.45
N VAL A 139 -0.09 14.19 1.26
CA VAL A 139 0.20 13.45 0.03
C VAL A 139 1.72 13.34 -0.15
N SER A 140 2.21 12.10 -0.22
CA SER A 140 3.57 11.78 -0.64
C SER A 140 3.57 11.23 -2.06
N ARG A 141 4.48 11.71 -2.91
CA ARG A 141 4.53 11.39 -4.35
C ARG A 141 5.84 10.71 -4.73
N LEU A 142 5.75 9.69 -5.58
CA LEU A 142 6.89 9.09 -6.26
C LEU A 142 6.74 9.23 -7.77
N TYR A 143 7.75 9.81 -8.42
CA TYR A 143 7.81 9.88 -9.89
C TYR A 143 8.48 8.62 -10.44
N PHE A 144 7.84 7.93 -11.40
CA PHE A 144 8.37 6.69 -11.96
C PHE A 144 9.73 6.87 -12.65
N LYS A 145 10.01 8.05 -13.22
CA LYS A 145 11.34 8.39 -13.77
C LYS A 145 12.49 8.32 -12.74
N ASN A 146 12.18 8.43 -11.44
CA ASN A 146 13.13 8.36 -10.34
C ASN A 146 13.17 6.96 -9.71
N PHE A 147 12.23 6.08 -10.06
CA PHE A 147 12.17 4.72 -9.56
C PHE A 147 13.27 3.88 -10.21
N LYS A 148 14.18 3.35 -9.39
CA LYS A 148 15.24 2.43 -9.83
C LYS A 148 14.79 1.00 -9.56
N LYS A 149 14.65 0.21 -10.63
CA LYS A 149 14.31 -1.22 -10.59
C LYS A 149 15.39 -2.05 -9.87
#